data_AF-A0A918H6C1-F1
#
_entry.id   AF-A0A918H6C1-F1
#
_cell.length_a   1.000
_cell.length_b   1.000
_cell.length_c   1.000
_cell.angle_alpha   90.00
_cell.angle_beta   90.00
_cell.angle_gamma   90.00
#
_symmetry.space_group_name_H-M   'P 1'
#
loop_
_entity.id
_entity.type
_entity.pdbx_description
1 polymer ?
#
loop_
_entity_poly.entity_id
_entity_poly.type
_entity_poly.pdbx_seq_one_letter_code
_entity_poly.pdbx_strand_id
1 'polypeptide(L)'
;MPSGRSHRISNCPFSFVRGWGRSRVRRHLVEQYWREISSGLAQHDIPVRHFVLHADQDTLRARIAGDTVLGPNSPFRLQYLEPYAEAARTWLHAEAEVVDTTHLTPAQAAGQIAEAVKS
;
A
#
# COMPACT_ATOMS: atom_id res chain seq x y z
N MET A 1 7.15 -32.57 16.88
CA MET A 1 7.79 -31.62 15.95
C MET A 1 6.70 -30.95 15.13
N PRO A 2 6.32 -29.68 15.36
CA PRO A 2 5.34 -29.02 14.52
C PRO A 2 6.03 -28.15 13.47
N SER A 3 5.75 -28.45 12.21
CA SER A 3 6.12 -27.68 11.03
C SER A 3 5.47 -26.30 11.06
N GLY A 4 6.27 -25.25 11.25
CA GLY A 4 5.84 -23.85 11.21
C GLY A 4 5.42 -23.44 9.79
N ARG A 5 4.11 -23.29 9.58
CA ARG A 5 3.54 -22.75 8.35
C ARG A 5 3.72 -21.23 8.37
N SER A 6 4.83 -20.76 7.80
CA SER A 6 5.16 -19.34 7.64
C SER A 6 4.07 -18.65 6.81
N HIS A 7 3.16 -17.94 7.47
CA HIS A 7 2.22 -17.02 6.83
C HIS A 7 3.02 -15.85 6.29
N ARG A 8 3.39 -15.95 5.02
CA ARG A 8 4.07 -14.89 4.27
C ARG A 8 3.01 -13.83 4.00
N ILE A 9 3.12 -12.68 4.68
CA ILE A 9 2.26 -11.52 4.48
C ILE A 9 2.41 -11.11 3.01
N SER A 10 1.37 -11.39 2.22
CA SER A 10 1.29 -10.98 0.83
C SER A 10 1.20 -9.46 0.83
N ASN A 11 2.27 -8.80 0.37
CA ASN A 11 2.38 -7.35 0.27
C ASN A 11 1.53 -6.84 -0.93
N CYS A 12 0.21 -7.04 -0.83
CA CYS A 12 -0.78 -6.57 -1.78
C CYS A 12 -1.45 -5.32 -1.22
N PRO A 13 -1.28 -4.13 -1.82
CA PRO A 13 -1.98 -2.93 -1.37
C PRO A 13 -3.43 -2.84 -1.89
N PHE A 14 -4.02 -3.95 -2.33
CA PHE A 14 -5.34 -3.96 -2.99
C PHE A 14 -6.35 -4.79 -2.20
N SER A 15 -7.08 -4.14 -1.30
CA SER A 15 -8.27 -4.69 -0.66
C SER A 15 -9.34 -5.00 -1.71
N PHE A 16 -9.74 -6.27 -1.77
CA PHE A 16 -10.81 -6.78 -2.62
C PHE A 16 -12.10 -6.92 -1.80
N VAL A 17 -13.11 -6.09 -2.09
CA VAL A 17 -14.49 -6.27 -1.63
C VAL A 17 -15.36 -6.55 -2.86
N ARG A 18 -15.94 -7.76 -2.92
CA ARG A 18 -16.94 -8.11 -3.94
C ARG A 18 -18.28 -7.44 -3.59
N GLY A 19 -18.81 -6.69 -4.55
CA GLY A 19 -20.22 -6.30 -4.56
C GLY A 19 -20.47 -5.18 -5.57
N TRP A 20 -21.35 -5.48 -6.52
CA TRP A 20 -22.00 -4.58 -7.48
C TRP A 20 -21.31 -4.30 -8.82
N GLY A 21 -22.03 -4.70 -9.87
CA GLY A 21 -21.64 -4.62 -11.27
C GLY A 21 -21.87 -3.27 -11.93
N ARG A 22 -21.44 -3.24 -13.20
CA ARG A 22 -21.37 -2.13 -14.16
C ARG A 22 -20.16 -1.21 -14.00
N SER A 23 -19.11 -1.59 -14.72
CA SER A 23 -18.32 -0.74 -15.62
C SER A 23 -18.09 0.70 -15.18
N ARG A 24 -17.17 0.88 -14.23
CA ARG A 24 -16.28 2.04 -14.20
C ARG A 24 -15.01 1.58 -13.49
N VAL A 25 -13.90 1.47 -14.23
CA VAL A 25 -12.58 1.20 -13.64
C VAL A 25 -12.29 2.39 -12.71
N ARG A 26 -12.60 2.26 -11.42
CA ARG A 26 -12.33 3.31 -10.44
C ARG A 26 -10.83 3.26 -10.14
N ARG A 27 -10.15 4.34 -10.46
CA ARG A 27 -8.73 4.62 -10.13
C ARG A 27 -8.57 4.46 -8.62
N HIS A 28 -7.75 3.54 -8.15
CA HIS A 28 -7.62 3.25 -6.71
C HIS A 28 -6.29 3.79 -6.20
N LEU A 29 -6.33 5.08 -5.87
CA LEU A 29 -5.52 5.87 -4.92
C LEU A 29 -6.17 7.27 -4.93
N VAL A 30 -7.39 7.36 -4.40
CA VAL A 30 -8.21 8.58 -4.49
C VAL A 30 -8.11 9.33 -3.18
N GLU A 31 -7.49 10.51 -3.21
CA GLU A 31 -7.41 11.44 -2.09
C GLU A 31 -8.77 11.68 -1.43
N GLN A 32 -9.83 11.83 -2.23
CA GLN A 32 -11.19 12.00 -1.73
C GLN A 32 -11.63 10.85 -0.80
N TYR A 33 -11.26 9.61 -1.12
CA TYR A 33 -11.62 8.45 -0.31
C TYR A 33 -10.79 8.39 0.98
N TRP A 34 -9.51 8.80 0.91
CA TRP A 34 -8.71 9.01 2.11
C TRP A 34 -9.34 10.06 3.02
N ARG A 35 -9.73 11.22 2.47
CA ARG A 35 -10.39 12.29 3.23
C ARG A 35 -11.69 11.84 3.89
N GLU A 36 -12.49 11.03 3.20
CA GLU A 36 -13.72 10.45 3.77
C GLU A 36 -13.40 9.58 5.00
N ILE A 37 -12.41 8.69 4.90
CA ILE A 37 -11.99 7.81 6.00
C ILE A 37 -11.40 8.62 7.15
N SER A 38 -10.48 9.54 6.87
CA SER A 38 -9.79 10.33 7.90
C SER A 38 -10.76 11.26 8.62
N SER A 39 -11.67 11.91 7.88
CA SER A 39 -12.71 12.76 8.48
C SER A 39 -13.70 11.95 9.32
N GLY A 40 -14.09 10.75 8.88
CA GLY A 40 -14.95 9.87 9.68
C GLY A 40 -14.28 9.45 10.99
N LEU A 41 -13.00 9.09 10.96
CA LEU A 41 -12.26 8.71 12.18
C LEU A 41 -12.07 9.89 13.13
N ALA A 42 -11.78 11.07 12.59
CA ALA A 42 -11.66 12.30 13.38
C ALA A 42 -12.99 12.69 14.06
N GLN A 43 -14.14 12.50 13.40
CA GLN A 43 -15.47 12.74 14.00
C GLN A 43 -15.78 11.82 15.20
N HIS A 44 -15.09 10.69 15.30
CA HIS A 44 -15.21 9.75 16.41
C HIS A 44 -14.09 9.88 17.44
N ASP A 45 -13.29 10.95 17.38
CA ASP A 45 -12.12 11.18 18.24
C ASP A 45 -11.12 10.01 18.26
N ILE A 46 -11.02 9.28 17.13
CA ILE A 46 -10.06 8.19 16.99
C ILE A 46 -8.75 8.76 16.43
N PRO A 47 -7.65 8.78 17.21
CA PRO A 47 -6.36 9.21 16.70
C PRO A 47 -5.83 8.20 15.69
N VAL A 48 -5.42 8.68 14.51
CA VAL A 48 -4.91 7.85 13.41
C VAL A 48 -3.50 8.33 13.05
N ARG A 49 -2.55 7.39 13.00
CA ARG A 49 -1.26 7.61 12.32
C ARG A 49 -1.34 7.00 10.93
N HIS A 50 -1.19 7.83 9.91
CA HIS A 50 -1.23 7.41 8.53
C HIS A 50 0.19 7.17 8.01
N PHE A 51 0.44 5.95 7.54
CA PHE A 51 1.73 5.57 6.97
C PHE A 51 1.57 5.15 5.50
N VAL A 52 2.50 5.62 4.66
CA VAL A 52 2.63 5.19 3.27
C VAL A 52 3.89 4.33 3.14
N LEU A 53 3.72 3.08 2.72
CA LEU A 53 4.83 2.23 2.31
C LEU A 53 5.23 2.60 0.89
N HIS A 54 6.31 3.36 0.75
CA HIS A 54 6.85 3.74 -0.53
C HIS A 54 7.93 2.77 -0.99
N ALA A 55 8.09 2.61 -2.29
CA ALA A 55 9.28 2.05 -2.92
C ALA A 55 9.44 2.74 -4.27
N ASP A 56 10.68 2.92 -4.70
CA ASP A 56 10.94 3.53 -6.00
C ASP A 56 10.32 2.70 -7.16
N GLN A 57 10.14 3.36 -8.30
CA GLN A 57 9.42 2.77 -9.44
C GLN A 57 10.12 1.54 -10.00
N ASP A 58 11.45 1.51 -9.97
CA ASP A 58 12.26 0.39 -10.49
C ASP A 58 12.16 -0.83 -9.57
N THR A 59 12.16 -0.62 -8.26
CA THR A 59 11.95 -1.63 -7.23
C THR A 59 10.54 -2.20 -7.31
N LEU A 60 9.53 -1.34 -7.49
CA LEU A 60 8.15 -1.80 -7.72
C LEU A 60 8.04 -2.63 -8.99
N ARG A 61 8.65 -2.18 -10.11
CA ARG A 61 8.68 -2.93 -11.37
C ARG A 61 9.35 -4.28 -11.20
N ALA A 62 10.51 -4.34 -10.54
CA ALA A 62 11.24 -5.57 -10.27
C ALA A 62 10.43 -6.54 -9.41
N ARG A 63 9.74 -6.05 -8.36
CA ARG A 63 8.86 -6.86 -7.51
C ARG A 63 7.66 -7.41 -8.28
N ILE A 64 7.05 -6.63 -9.18
CA ILE A 64 5.96 -7.10 -10.05
C ILE A 64 6.46 -8.15 -11.04
N ALA A 65 7.64 -7.96 -11.62
CA ALA A 65 8.25 -8.90 -12.54
C ALA A 65 8.59 -10.24 -11.86
N GLY A 66 9.08 -10.20 -10.61
CA GLY A 66 9.43 -11.37 -9.82
C GLY A 66 8.27 -12.00 -9.04
N ASP A 67 7.04 -11.51 -9.18
CA ASP A 67 5.89 -12.06 -8.45
C ASP A 67 5.45 -13.40 -9.04
N THR A 68 5.75 -14.49 -8.34
CA THR A 68 5.37 -15.85 -8.74
C THR A 68 3.96 -16.26 -8.28
N VAL A 69 3.31 -15.44 -7.43
CA VAL A 69 2.00 -15.76 -6.84
C VAL A 69 0.87 -15.26 -7.74
N LEU A 70 0.97 -14.01 -8.21
CA LEU A 70 -0.02 -13.42 -9.13
C LEU A 70 0.37 -13.59 -10.60
N GLY A 71 1.56 -14.14 -10.85
CA GLY A 71 2.14 -14.29 -12.17
C GLY A 71 3.09 -13.14 -12.53
N PRO A 72 4.22 -13.43 -13.18
CA PRO A 72 5.22 -12.42 -13.51
C PRO A 72 4.64 -11.40 -14.49
N ASN A 73 5.10 -10.14 -14.36
CA ASN A 73 4.81 -9.07 -15.31
C ASN A 73 3.32 -8.77 -15.52
N SER A 74 2.51 -8.85 -14.46
CA SER A 74 1.09 -8.49 -14.51
C SER A 74 0.87 -7.13 -15.20
N PRO A 75 0.28 -7.07 -16.42
CA PRO A 75 0.11 -5.82 -17.17
C PRO A 75 -0.75 -4.82 -16.40
N PHE A 76 -1.74 -5.34 -15.68
CA PHE A 76 -2.57 -4.56 -14.77
C PHE A 76 -1.73 -3.83 -13.73
N ARG A 77 -0.78 -4.49 -13.05
CA ARG A 77 0.01 -3.83 -11.99
C ARG A 77 0.98 -2.80 -12.55
N LEU A 78 1.58 -3.09 -13.71
CA LEU A 78 2.50 -2.17 -14.39
C LEU A 78 1.80 -0.86 -14.81
N GLN A 79 0.54 -0.95 -15.26
CA GLN A 79 -0.22 0.24 -15.68
C GLN A 79 -0.48 1.24 -14.54
N TYR A 80 -0.34 0.82 -13.27
CA TYR A 80 -0.54 1.68 -12.10
C TYR A 80 0.74 2.29 -11.54
N LEU A 81 1.91 1.98 -12.10
CA LEU A 81 3.17 2.56 -11.62
C LEU A 81 3.20 4.09 -11.78
N GLU A 82 2.74 4.60 -12.92
CA GLU A 82 2.73 6.06 -13.16
C GLU A 82 1.63 6.77 -12.35
N PRO A 83 0.37 6.28 -12.31
CA PRO A 83 -0.63 6.82 -11.40
C PRO A 83 -0.20 6.83 -9.93
N TYR A 84 0.53 5.81 -9.48
CA TYR A 84 1.08 5.78 -8.12
C TYR A 84 2.14 6.86 -7.93
N ALA A 85 3.09 6.98 -8.87
CA ALA A 85 4.15 7.98 -8.80
C ALA A 85 3.58 9.41 -8.75
N GLU A 86 2.53 9.68 -9.53
CA GLU A 86 1.84 10.97 -9.50
C GLU A 86 1.11 11.23 -8.16
N ALA A 87 0.41 10.22 -7.63
CA ALA A 87 -0.25 10.33 -6.33
C ALA A 87 0.76 10.54 -5.19
N ALA A 88 1.87 9.82 -5.23
CA ALA A 88 2.97 9.94 -4.28
C ALA A 88 3.53 11.37 -4.26
N ARG A 89 3.84 11.93 -5.43
CA ARG A 89 4.37 13.30 -5.57
C ARG A 89 3.39 14.41 -5.15
N THR A 90 2.09 14.15 -5.14
CA THR A 90 1.07 15.18 -4.93
C THR A 90 0.53 15.18 -3.49
N TRP A 91 -0.27 14.18 -3.14
CA TRP A 91 -1.02 14.19 -1.88
C TRP A 91 -0.59 13.10 -0.91
N LEU A 92 -0.09 11.96 -1.40
CA LEU A 92 0.23 10.80 -0.54
C LEU A 92 1.34 11.12 0.46
N HIS A 93 2.41 11.77 0.00
CA HIS A 93 3.52 12.15 0.87
C HIS A 93 3.20 13.36 1.77
N ALA A 94 2.18 14.15 1.43
CA ALA A 94 1.76 15.29 2.25
C ALA A 94 0.84 14.87 3.41
N GLU A 95 0.02 13.84 3.21
CA GLU A 95 -1.01 13.40 4.15
C GLU A 95 -0.56 12.21 5.02
N ALA A 96 0.66 11.71 4.86
CA ALA A 96 1.15 10.51 5.52
C ALA A 96 2.62 10.59 5.91
N GLU A 97 2.99 9.86 6.95
CA GLU A 97 4.40 9.54 7.21
C GLU A 97 4.88 8.48 6.21
N VAL A 98 5.99 8.76 5.54
CA VAL A 98 6.49 7.90 4.46
C VAL A 98 7.52 6.93 5.01
N VAL A 99 7.25 5.64 4.85
CA VAL A 99 8.20 4.56 5.15
C VAL A 99 8.76 4.07 3.83
N ASP A 100 10.02 4.42 3.55
CA ASP A 100 10.72 3.95 2.35
C ASP A 100 11.15 2.49 2.51
N THR A 101 10.52 1.62 1.72
CA THR A 101 10.75 0.17 1.70
C THR A 101 11.64 -0.28 0.55
N THR A 102 12.27 0.63 -0.18
CA THR A 102 13.12 0.33 -1.34
C THR A 102 14.20 -0.68 -0.99
N HIS A 103 14.89 -0.47 0.13
CA HIS A 103 15.96 -1.34 0.62
C HIS A 103 15.59 -2.12 1.89
N LEU A 104 14.33 -2.06 2.32
CA LEU A 104 13.88 -2.73 3.54
C LEU A 104 13.24 -4.08 3.24
N THR A 105 13.55 -5.04 4.10
CA THR A 105 12.75 -6.26 4.21
C THR A 105 11.40 -5.94 4.88
N PRO A 106 10.36 -6.77 4.67
CA PRO A 106 9.07 -6.57 5.33
C PRO A 106 9.16 -6.49 6.86
N ALA A 107 10.07 -7.26 7.46
CA ALA A 107 10.29 -7.24 8.91
C ALA A 107 10.89 -5.91 9.39
N GLN A 108 11.82 -5.33 8.63
CA GLN A 108 12.40 -4.02 8.95
C GLN A 108 11.38 -2.89 8.80
N ALA A 109 10.56 -2.92 7.74
CA ALA A 109 9.49 -1.94 7.56
C ALA A 109 8.46 -2.01 8.71
N ALA A 110 8.07 -3.22 9.10
CA ALA A 110 7.18 -3.42 10.26
C ALA A 110 7.80 -2.90 11.56
N GLY A 111 9.10 -3.12 11.75
CA GLY A 111 9.85 -2.57 12.90
C GLY A 111 9.83 -1.05 12.94
N GLN A 112 10.07 -0.38 11.81
CA GLN A 112 10.02 1.09 11.73
C GLN A 112 8.64 1.64 12.08
N ILE A 113 7.57 1.04 11.54
CA ILE A 113 6.20 1.44 11.90
C ILE A 113 5.94 1.24 13.39
N ALA A 114 6.38 0.11 13.96
CA ALA A 114 6.20 -0.17 15.37
C ALA A 114 6.92 0.85 16.26
N GLU A 115 8.14 1.28 15.91
CA GLU A 115 8.83 2.36 16.62
C GLU A 115 8.13 3.70 16.46
N ALA A 116 7.72 4.05 15.24
CA ALA A 116 7.02 5.30 14.95
C ALA A 116 5.70 5.42 15.74
N VAL A 117 5.01 4.32 16.04
CA VAL A 117 3.78 4.32 16.85
C VAL A 117 4.05 4.45 18.35
N LYS A 118 5.25 4.12 18.84
CA LYS A 118 5.61 4.19 20.26
C LYS A 118 6.11 5.57 20.70
N SER A 119 6.56 6.40 19.76
CA SER A 119 6.88 7.82 20.00
C SER A 119 5.64 8.68 20.13
#